data_AF-A0A2K6NUB3-F1
#
_entry.id   AF-A0A2K6NUB3-F1
#
_cell.length_a   1.000
_cell.length_b   1.000
_cell.length_c   1.000
_cell.angle_alpha   90.00
_cell.angle_beta   90.00
_cell.angle_gamma   90.00
#
_symmetry.space_group_name_H-M   'P 1'
#
loop_
_entity.id
_entity.type
_entity.pdbx_description
1 polymer ?
#
loop_
_entity_poly.entity_id
_entity_poly.type
_entity_poly.pdbx_seq_one_letter_code
_entity_poly.pdbx_strand_id
1 'polypeptide(L)'
;FLAFRDAPEHVAVHTQPHEPIVKATGGQKQQSEVGKEANTRHPFSCSESDVKQLWLQLKKDEPHLLSNFEDFLTRIFSQLQEAHEEKNELEYALKRKIAAYDEEIQHLYEEMEQQIKSEKEQFLLKDTERFQARSQELEQKLLCKEQELEQLTQKQKRLEGQCTALHHDKHETKAENTKLKLTNQELARELERTSWELQDAQQQLESLQQEACKLHQEKEMEVYRVTESLQREKAGLLKQLDFLRERNKHLRDERDICFQKNKAAKVNTAASRASWKKRSGSVIGKYVDGRGILRSQSEEEEEVFGIPRRSSLGLSGYPLTEEEPGAGEPGPGGPYPRPLRRIISIEEDPLPQLLDGGFEQPLSECPEEEEVSDQGVQGQIQEAPPLKLTPTSPRGQPVGKEALCKEESSPSAPDRLFKIVFVGNSAVGKTSFLRRFCEDRFSPGMAATVGIDYRVKTVNVDDSQVALQLWDTAGQERYRCITQQFFRKADGVIVMYDLTDKQSFLSVRRWLSSVEEAVGDRVPVLLLGNKLDNEKEREVPRGLGEQLAKDNNLIFYECSAYSGHNTKESLLHLARFLKEQEDTVREDTIQVGHPAKKKSCCG
;
A
#
# COMPACT_ATOMS: atom_id res chain seq x y z
N PHE A 1 -36.01 22.46 1.76
CA PHE A 1 -36.85 23.67 1.85
C PHE A 1 -36.31 24.70 0.87
N LEU A 2 -37.15 25.17 -0.08
CA LEU A 2 -37.03 26.39 -0.89
C LEU A 2 -35.61 26.94 -1.20
N ALA A 3 -35.03 26.55 -2.35
CA ALA A 3 -34.24 27.43 -3.24
C ALA A 3 -33.69 26.68 -4.48
N PHE A 4 -34.55 26.14 -5.35
CA PHE A 4 -34.20 25.84 -6.75
C PHE A 4 -35.50 25.76 -7.57
N ARG A 5 -35.91 26.92 -8.07
CA ARG A 5 -36.97 27.10 -9.07
C ARG A 5 -36.48 28.24 -9.98
N ASP A 6 -36.79 28.15 -11.27
CA ASP A 6 -36.36 29.05 -12.34
C ASP A 6 -34.94 28.81 -12.89
N ALA A 7 -34.82 27.72 -13.66
CA ALA A 7 -33.95 27.68 -14.83
C ALA A 7 -34.82 27.26 -16.05
N PRO A 8 -34.85 28.02 -17.16
CA PRO A 8 -35.64 27.65 -18.33
C PRO A 8 -34.88 26.63 -19.19
N GLU A 9 -35.33 25.36 -19.18
CA GLU A 9 -34.79 24.34 -20.08
C GLU A 9 -35.27 24.55 -21.52
N HIS A 10 -34.62 25.48 -22.23
CA HIS A 10 -34.59 25.48 -23.69
C HIS A 10 -33.65 24.36 -24.20
N VAL A 11 -34.01 23.09 -23.95
CA VAL A 11 -33.45 21.96 -24.71
C VAL A 11 -34.34 21.76 -25.93
N ALA A 12 -34.03 22.50 -27.00
CA ALA A 12 -34.62 22.25 -28.30
C ALA A 12 -34.12 20.90 -28.84
N VAL A 13 -34.82 19.82 -28.48
CA VAL A 13 -34.67 18.53 -29.15
C VAL A 13 -35.11 18.74 -30.59
N HIS A 14 -34.13 18.79 -31.49
CA HIS A 14 -34.36 19.00 -32.92
C HIS A 14 -34.81 17.67 -33.56
N THR A 15 -35.97 17.16 -33.13
CA THR A 15 -36.70 16.12 -33.87
C THR A 15 -37.11 16.70 -35.21
N GLN A 16 -36.34 16.38 -36.24
CA GLN A 16 -36.83 16.51 -37.60
C GLN A 16 -38.16 15.74 -37.70
N PRO A 17 -39.23 16.34 -38.24
CA PRO A 17 -40.41 15.57 -38.58
C PRO A 17 -39.99 14.59 -39.68
N HIS A 18 -39.97 13.29 -39.36
CA HIS A 18 -39.86 12.27 -40.39
C HIS A 18 -41.01 12.49 -41.38
N GLU A 19 -40.67 12.79 -42.63
CA GLU A 19 -41.67 12.89 -43.70
C GLU A 19 -42.51 11.61 -43.72
N PRO A 20 -43.85 11.69 -43.74
CA PRO A 20 -44.66 10.52 -44.03
C PRO A 20 -44.38 10.10 -45.47
N ILE A 21 -43.57 9.04 -45.64
CA ILE A 21 -43.35 8.38 -46.92
C ILE A 21 -44.63 7.64 -47.30
N VAL A 22 -45.60 8.39 -47.82
CA VAL A 22 -46.70 7.89 -48.63
C VAL A 22 -46.72 8.71 -49.91
N LYS A 23 -45.79 8.39 -50.82
CA LYS A 23 -45.93 8.74 -52.24
C LYS A 23 -47.08 7.91 -52.84
N ALA A 24 -48.30 8.33 -52.55
CA ALA A 24 -49.52 7.88 -53.23
C ALA A 24 -50.20 9.04 -53.99
N THR A 25 -49.41 10.01 -54.47
CA THR A 25 -49.82 10.95 -55.54
C THR A 25 -49.91 10.20 -56.87
N GLY A 26 -50.86 9.26 -56.94
CA GLY A 26 -51.03 8.28 -58.00
C GLY A 26 -52.45 7.69 -57.98
N GLY A 27 -53.45 8.56 -57.92
CA GLY A 27 -54.87 8.19 -57.92
C GLY A 27 -55.79 9.35 -58.33
N GLN A 28 -55.60 10.54 -57.74
CA GLN A 28 -56.44 11.72 -58.01
C GLN A 28 -56.24 12.38 -59.39
N LYS A 29 -55.42 11.80 -60.29
CA LYS A 29 -55.32 12.23 -61.71
C LYS A 29 -55.98 11.28 -62.70
N GLN A 30 -56.61 10.19 -62.26
CA GLN A 30 -57.23 9.18 -63.13
C GLN A 30 -58.74 8.98 -62.90
N GLN A 31 -59.43 10.00 -62.38
CA GLN A 31 -60.91 10.07 -62.42
C GLN A 31 -61.45 11.28 -63.22
N SER A 32 -60.62 12.26 -63.59
CA SER A 32 -61.02 13.38 -64.46
C SER A 32 -60.82 13.13 -65.96
N GLU A 33 -60.15 12.04 -66.34
CA GLU A 33 -59.72 11.77 -67.72
C GLU A 33 -60.43 10.55 -68.35
N VAL A 34 -60.84 9.55 -67.54
CA VAL A 34 -61.64 8.40 -68.00
C VAL A 34 -63.09 8.80 -68.36
N GLY A 35 -63.58 9.93 -67.84
CA GLY A 35 -64.92 10.46 -68.16
C GLY A 35 -65.02 11.32 -69.42
N LYS A 36 -63.93 11.56 -70.16
CA LYS A 36 -63.92 12.52 -71.29
C LYS A 36 -63.78 11.93 -72.70
N GLU A 37 -63.49 10.63 -72.84
CA GLU A 37 -63.45 9.96 -74.15
C GLU A 37 -64.69 9.10 -74.47
N ALA A 38 -65.73 9.15 -73.63
CA ALA A 38 -67.01 8.47 -73.87
C ALA A 38 -68.04 9.31 -74.68
N ASN A 39 -67.62 10.43 -75.28
CA ASN A 39 -68.49 11.31 -76.07
C ASN A 39 -67.93 11.61 -77.46
N THR A 40 -68.12 10.68 -78.40
CA THR A 40 -68.50 10.93 -79.82
C THR A 40 -68.45 9.63 -80.63
N ARG A 41 -69.48 8.78 -80.46
CA ARG A 41 -69.91 7.74 -81.43
C ARG A 41 -71.27 7.20 -81.01
N HIS A 42 -72.32 8.02 -81.16
CA HIS A 42 -73.68 7.48 -81.22
C HIS A 42 -73.78 6.62 -82.48
N PRO A 43 -73.99 5.28 -82.41
CA PRO A 43 -73.98 4.43 -83.60
C PRO A 43 -75.21 4.62 -84.50
N PHE A 44 -76.19 5.40 -84.04
CA PHE A 44 -77.44 5.70 -84.74
C PHE A 44 -77.73 7.22 -84.70
N SER A 45 -76.86 8.02 -85.31
CA SER A 45 -77.23 9.39 -85.70
C SER A 45 -78.04 9.37 -87.01
N CYS A 46 -79.17 8.68 -87.01
CA CYS A 46 -80.24 9.06 -87.93
C CYS A 46 -80.78 10.36 -87.37
N SER A 47 -80.44 11.49 -88.00
CA SER A 47 -80.83 12.79 -87.46
C SER A 47 -82.35 12.91 -87.49
N GLU A 48 -82.91 13.74 -86.61
CA GLU A 48 -84.34 14.03 -86.60
C GLU A 48 -84.84 14.50 -87.98
N SER A 49 -83.95 15.15 -88.75
CA SER A 49 -84.14 15.55 -90.15
C SER A 49 -84.26 14.36 -91.11
N ASP A 50 -83.46 13.31 -90.95
CA ASP A 50 -83.45 12.13 -91.83
C ASP A 50 -84.73 11.30 -91.63
N VAL A 51 -85.17 11.13 -90.38
CA VAL A 51 -86.43 10.46 -90.05
C VAL A 51 -87.62 11.24 -90.60
N LYS A 52 -87.61 12.58 -90.48
CA LYS A 52 -88.64 13.47 -91.06
C LYS A 52 -88.65 13.42 -92.59
N GLN A 53 -87.48 13.38 -93.25
CA GLN A 53 -87.40 13.22 -94.71
C GLN A 53 -87.96 11.86 -95.16
N LEU A 54 -87.60 10.78 -94.48
CA LEU A 54 -88.09 9.43 -94.80
C LEU A 54 -89.62 9.31 -94.63
N TRP A 55 -90.17 9.91 -93.56
CA TRP A 55 -91.63 9.97 -93.35
C TRP A 55 -92.35 10.79 -94.42
N LEU A 56 -91.79 11.95 -94.81
CA LEU A 56 -92.33 12.79 -95.89
C LEU A 56 -92.30 12.06 -97.25
N GLN A 57 -91.27 11.25 -97.50
CA GLN A 57 -91.12 10.48 -98.73
C GLN A 57 -92.08 9.28 -98.79
N LEU A 58 -92.16 8.46 -97.72
CA LEU A 58 -93.14 7.36 -97.64
C LEU A 58 -94.58 7.88 -97.82
N LYS A 59 -94.91 9.01 -97.19
CA LYS A 59 -96.25 9.63 -97.27
C LYS A 59 -96.65 10.04 -98.70
N LYS A 60 -95.68 10.33 -99.56
CA LYS A 60 -95.91 10.74 -100.95
C LYS A 60 -95.97 9.54 -101.90
N ASP A 61 -95.07 8.59 -101.73
CA ASP A 61 -94.84 7.53 -102.72
C ASP A 61 -95.63 6.24 -102.38
N GLU A 62 -95.71 5.82 -101.11
CA GLU A 62 -96.43 4.61 -100.67
C GLU A 62 -97.16 4.79 -99.31
N PRO A 63 -98.33 5.46 -99.28
CA PRO A 63 -99.00 5.84 -98.04
C PRO A 63 -99.51 4.67 -97.18
N HIS A 64 -99.62 3.46 -97.76
CA HIS A 64 -100.08 2.26 -97.05
C HIS A 64 -99.02 1.67 -96.09
N LEU A 65 -97.74 2.02 -96.26
CA LEU A 65 -96.63 1.59 -95.41
C LEU A 65 -96.34 2.53 -94.23
N LEU A 66 -97.00 3.69 -94.18
CA LEU A 66 -96.76 4.71 -93.16
C LEU A 66 -97.04 4.20 -91.74
N SER A 67 -98.13 3.43 -91.54
CA SER A 67 -98.46 2.80 -90.26
C SER A 67 -97.34 1.86 -89.80
N ASN A 68 -96.84 0.98 -90.68
CA ASN A 68 -95.78 0.04 -90.34
C ASN A 68 -94.47 0.76 -89.94
N PHE A 69 -94.20 1.91 -90.55
CA PHE A 69 -93.05 2.75 -90.22
C PHE A 69 -93.23 3.49 -88.90
N GLU A 70 -94.43 4.01 -88.62
CA GLU A 70 -94.80 4.63 -87.33
C GLU A 70 -94.78 3.61 -86.18
N ASP A 71 -95.28 2.40 -86.41
CA ASP A 71 -95.21 1.26 -85.47
C ASP A 71 -93.76 0.83 -85.22
N PHE A 72 -92.93 0.76 -86.27
CA PHE A 72 -91.50 0.46 -86.16
C PHE A 72 -90.75 1.52 -85.35
N LEU A 73 -90.96 2.81 -85.65
CA LEU A 73 -90.37 3.91 -84.88
C LEU A 73 -90.80 3.83 -83.42
N THR A 74 -92.10 3.66 -83.15
CA THR A 74 -92.63 3.53 -81.78
C THR A 74 -91.96 2.38 -81.03
N ARG A 75 -91.75 1.24 -81.68
CA ARG A 75 -91.06 0.07 -81.09
C ARG A 75 -89.58 0.33 -80.82
N ILE A 76 -88.87 0.99 -81.74
CA ILE A 76 -87.46 1.35 -81.56
C ILE A 76 -87.28 2.43 -80.49
N PHE A 77 -88.19 3.40 -80.40
CA PHE A 77 -88.20 4.38 -79.32
C PHE A 77 -88.48 3.73 -77.95
N SER A 78 -89.41 2.77 -77.87
CA SER A 78 -89.63 1.98 -76.65
C SER A 78 -88.36 1.24 -76.23
N GLN A 79 -87.71 0.52 -77.15
CA GLN A 79 -86.48 -0.21 -76.86
C GLN A 79 -85.30 0.69 -76.49
N LEU A 80 -85.16 1.87 -77.12
CA LEU A 80 -84.15 2.87 -76.75
C LEU A 80 -84.43 3.49 -75.39
N GLN A 81 -85.70 3.71 -75.05
CA GLN A 81 -86.12 4.22 -73.75
C GLN A 81 -85.87 3.17 -72.65
N GLU A 82 -86.33 1.93 -72.84
CA GLU A 82 -86.06 0.78 -71.97
C GLU A 82 -84.55 0.62 -71.71
N ALA A 83 -83.72 0.59 -72.75
CA ALA A 83 -82.27 0.50 -72.61
C ALA A 83 -81.62 1.73 -71.94
N HIS A 84 -82.22 2.91 -72.08
CA HIS A 84 -81.77 4.12 -71.39
C HIS A 84 -82.14 4.10 -69.89
N GLU A 85 -83.33 3.62 -69.57
CA GLU A 85 -83.81 3.39 -68.20
C GLU A 85 -82.95 2.34 -67.50
N GLU A 86 -82.73 1.17 -68.11
CA GLU A 86 -81.80 0.13 -67.62
C GLU A 86 -80.39 0.67 -67.38
N LYS A 87 -79.84 1.47 -68.32
CA LYS A 87 -78.54 2.11 -68.14
C LYS A 87 -78.54 3.04 -66.91
N ASN A 88 -79.58 3.86 -66.75
CA ASN A 88 -79.68 4.80 -65.64
C ASN A 88 -79.82 4.06 -64.29
N GLU A 89 -80.56 2.94 -64.25
CA GLU A 89 -80.65 2.07 -63.08
C GLU A 89 -79.29 1.43 -62.73
N LEU A 90 -78.55 0.93 -63.72
CA LEU A 90 -77.21 0.38 -63.54
C LEU A 90 -76.21 1.43 -63.05
N GLU A 91 -76.22 2.64 -63.63
CA GLU A 91 -75.40 3.75 -63.13
C GLU A 91 -75.76 4.13 -61.69
N TYR A 92 -77.04 4.13 -61.32
CA TYR A 92 -77.50 4.43 -59.97
C TYR A 92 -77.12 3.32 -58.97
N ALA A 93 -77.22 2.05 -59.37
CA ALA A 93 -76.78 0.90 -58.58
C ALA A 93 -75.26 0.93 -58.35
N LEU A 94 -74.48 1.25 -59.39
CA LEU A 94 -73.03 1.40 -59.29
C LEU A 94 -72.64 2.56 -58.36
N LYS A 95 -73.25 3.74 -58.52
CA LYS A 95 -73.01 4.90 -57.64
C LYS A 95 -73.32 4.58 -56.17
N ARG A 96 -74.42 3.88 -55.88
CA ARG A 96 -74.74 3.39 -54.52
C ARG A 96 -73.71 2.41 -53.99
N LYS A 97 -73.19 1.50 -54.83
CA LYS A 97 -72.16 0.53 -54.41
C LYS A 97 -70.81 1.21 -54.15
N ILE A 98 -70.42 2.20 -54.94
CA ILE A 98 -69.22 3.01 -54.70
C ILE A 98 -69.36 3.74 -53.35
N ALA A 99 -70.47 4.47 -53.13
CA ALA A 99 -70.71 5.17 -51.87
C ALA A 99 -70.68 4.24 -50.64
N ALA A 100 -71.29 3.06 -50.73
CA ALA A 100 -71.25 2.07 -49.64
C ALA A 100 -69.84 1.55 -49.33
N TYR A 101 -69.00 1.33 -50.35
CA TYR A 101 -67.60 0.96 -50.14
C TYR A 101 -66.76 2.14 -49.60
N ASP A 102 -67.03 3.37 -50.04
CA ASP A 102 -66.35 4.56 -49.51
C ASP A 102 -66.69 4.78 -48.02
N GLU A 103 -67.94 4.54 -47.60
CA GLU A 103 -68.39 4.55 -46.19
C GLU A 103 -67.70 3.44 -45.37
N GLU A 104 -67.64 2.21 -45.89
CA GLU A 104 -66.98 1.08 -45.22
C GLU A 104 -65.45 1.31 -45.08
N ILE A 105 -64.82 1.89 -46.11
CA ILE A 105 -63.40 2.29 -46.07
C ILE A 105 -63.17 3.39 -45.03
N GLN A 106 -64.05 4.40 -44.95
CA GLN A 106 -63.95 5.46 -43.94
C GLN A 106 -64.06 4.90 -42.51
N HIS A 107 -65.01 4.01 -42.25
CA HIS A 107 -65.15 3.36 -40.94
C HIS A 107 -63.87 2.61 -40.53
N LEU A 108 -63.30 1.82 -41.44
CA LEU A 108 -62.05 1.08 -41.20
C LEU A 108 -60.85 2.01 -40.92
N TYR A 109 -60.78 3.17 -41.58
CA TYR A 109 -59.75 4.18 -41.28
C TYR A 109 -59.93 4.80 -39.89
N GLU A 110 -61.17 5.13 -39.50
CA GLU A 110 -61.47 5.69 -38.18
C GLU A 110 -61.17 4.70 -37.05
N GLU A 111 -61.57 3.42 -37.20
CA GLU A 111 -61.24 2.35 -36.25
C GLU A 111 -59.72 2.15 -36.11
N MET A 112 -59.01 2.07 -37.24
CA MET A 112 -57.55 1.93 -37.25
C MET A 112 -56.87 3.14 -36.58
N GLU A 113 -57.32 4.37 -36.83
CA GLU A 113 -56.73 5.56 -36.21
C GLU A 113 -57.00 5.61 -34.69
N GLN A 114 -58.18 5.19 -34.25
CA GLN A 114 -58.50 5.04 -32.82
C GLN A 114 -57.64 3.97 -32.15
N GLN A 115 -57.42 2.82 -32.80
CA GLN A 115 -56.54 1.78 -32.27
C GLN A 115 -55.09 2.29 -32.17
N ILE A 116 -54.57 2.95 -33.20
CA ILE A 116 -53.23 3.55 -33.20
C ILE A 116 -53.08 4.60 -32.07
N LYS A 117 -54.13 5.39 -31.78
CA LYS A 117 -54.12 6.34 -30.65
C LYS A 117 -54.06 5.61 -29.31
N SER A 118 -54.93 4.62 -29.08
CA SER A 118 -54.98 3.91 -27.81
C SER A 118 -53.70 3.10 -27.51
N GLU A 119 -53.08 2.48 -28.53
CA GLU A 119 -51.81 1.78 -28.38
C GLU A 119 -50.64 2.75 -28.10
N LYS A 120 -50.62 3.93 -28.72
CA LYS A 120 -49.63 4.98 -28.44
C LYS A 120 -49.74 5.51 -27.01
N GLU A 121 -50.96 5.78 -26.54
CA GLU A 121 -51.21 6.22 -25.16
C GLU A 121 -50.80 5.14 -24.16
N GLN A 122 -51.15 3.87 -24.42
CA GLN A 122 -50.76 2.75 -23.57
C GLN A 122 -49.24 2.53 -23.54
N PHE A 123 -48.56 2.70 -24.68
CA PHE A 123 -47.10 2.63 -24.75
C PHE A 123 -46.46 3.76 -23.95
N LEU A 124 -46.93 5.00 -24.13
CA LEU A 124 -46.41 6.17 -23.41
C LEU A 124 -46.59 6.03 -21.91
N LEU A 125 -47.76 5.56 -21.44
CA LEU A 125 -48.01 5.32 -20.02
C LEU A 125 -47.02 4.30 -19.45
N LYS A 126 -46.87 3.13 -20.10
CA LYS A 126 -45.92 2.08 -19.69
C LYS A 126 -44.47 2.56 -19.68
N ASP A 127 -44.08 3.43 -20.60
CA ASP A 127 -42.72 3.98 -20.64
C ASP A 127 -42.49 5.00 -19.51
N THR A 128 -43.48 5.86 -19.23
CA THR A 128 -43.41 6.78 -18.07
C THR A 128 -43.38 6.04 -16.74
N GLU A 129 -44.17 4.97 -16.56
CA GLU A 129 -44.12 4.11 -15.36
C GLU A 129 -42.74 3.44 -15.19
N ARG A 130 -42.16 2.91 -16.27
CA ARG A 130 -40.80 2.33 -16.26
C ARG A 130 -39.73 3.35 -15.92
N PHE A 131 -39.85 4.57 -16.45
CA PHE A 131 -38.93 5.67 -16.15
C PHE A 131 -39.04 6.08 -14.68
N GLN A 132 -40.26 6.25 -14.16
CA GLN A 132 -40.49 6.59 -12.75
C GLN A 132 -39.97 5.51 -11.80
N ALA A 133 -40.23 4.23 -12.08
CA ALA A 133 -39.72 3.12 -11.28
C ALA A 133 -38.18 3.09 -11.25
N ARG A 134 -37.52 3.33 -12.40
CA ARG A 134 -36.06 3.45 -12.47
C ARG A 134 -35.53 4.67 -11.72
N SER A 135 -36.21 5.82 -11.78
CA SER A 135 -35.83 7.02 -11.01
C SER A 135 -35.88 6.73 -9.51
N GLN A 136 -36.98 6.15 -9.02
CA GLN A 136 -37.16 5.80 -7.61
C GLN A 136 -36.13 4.77 -7.14
N GLU A 137 -35.80 3.75 -7.95
CA GLU A 137 -34.74 2.80 -7.64
C GLU A 137 -33.37 3.48 -7.56
N LEU A 138 -33.10 4.46 -8.43
CA LEU A 138 -31.86 5.24 -8.42
C LEU A 138 -31.78 6.14 -7.17
N GLU A 139 -32.86 6.83 -6.83
CA GLU A 139 -32.99 7.69 -5.64
C GLU A 139 -32.79 6.89 -4.35
N GLN A 140 -33.38 5.69 -4.24
CA GLN A 140 -33.17 4.80 -3.09
C GLN A 140 -31.71 4.34 -2.98
N LYS A 141 -31.07 3.97 -4.10
CA LYS A 141 -29.64 3.61 -4.11
C LYS A 141 -28.76 4.80 -3.72
N LEU A 142 -29.08 6.00 -4.19
CA LEU A 142 -28.37 7.24 -3.85
C LEU A 142 -28.47 7.50 -2.34
N LEU A 143 -29.67 7.45 -1.76
CA LEU A 143 -29.89 7.63 -0.33
C LEU A 143 -29.17 6.59 0.53
N CYS A 144 -29.14 5.32 0.11
CA CYS A 144 -28.34 4.29 0.78
C CYS A 144 -26.83 4.60 0.73
N LYS A 145 -26.32 5.15 -0.39
CA LYS A 145 -24.91 5.53 -0.51
C LYS A 145 -24.56 6.82 0.24
N GLU A 146 -25.47 7.77 0.37
CA GLU A 146 -25.31 8.92 1.27
C GLU A 146 -25.16 8.47 2.74
N GLN A 147 -25.99 7.51 3.19
CA GLN A 147 -25.87 6.94 4.54
C GLN A 147 -24.56 6.17 4.76
N GLU A 148 -24.09 5.39 3.77
CA GLU A 148 -22.75 4.76 3.84
C GLU A 148 -21.63 5.81 3.95
N LEU A 149 -21.69 6.90 3.17
CA LEU A 149 -20.72 7.98 3.21
C LEU A 149 -20.71 8.71 4.56
N GLU A 150 -21.88 8.94 5.16
CA GLU A 150 -21.98 9.56 6.48
C GLU A 150 -21.37 8.66 7.56
N GLN A 151 -21.63 7.35 7.54
CA GLN A 151 -21.02 6.38 8.45
C GLN A 151 -19.48 6.34 8.30
N LEU A 152 -18.97 6.35 7.07
CA LEU A 152 -17.53 6.41 6.81
C LEU A 152 -16.92 7.72 7.30
N THR A 153 -17.62 8.85 7.13
CA THR A 153 -17.17 10.17 7.61
C THR A 153 -17.12 10.21 9.15
N GLN A 154 -18.11 9.65 9.84
CA GLN A 154 -18.09 9.52 11.31
C GLN A 154 -16.95 8.62 11.78
N LYS A 155 -16.70 7.49 11.09
CA LYS A 155 -15.58 6.59 11.39
C LYS A 155 -14.23 7.27 11.16
N GLN A 156 -14.08 8.06 10.10
CA GLN A 156 -12.87 8.86 9.84
C GLN A 156 -12.62 9.85 10.97
N LYS A 157 -13.61 10.67 11.34
CA LYS A 157 -13.47 11.63 12.46
C LYS A 157 -13.07 10.96 13.78
N ARG A 158 -13.59 9.76 14.06
CA ARG A 158 -13.19 8.96 15.23
C ARG A 158 -11.72 8.52 15.17
N LEU A 159 -11.26 8.06 14.00
CA LEU A 159 -9.86 7.64 13.80
C LEU A 159 -8.91 8.84 13.86
N GLU A 160 -9.27 9.98 13.27
CA GLU A 160 -8.52 11.23 13.37
C GLU A 160 -8.36 11.67 14.84
N GLY A 161 -9.43 11.62 15.64
CA GLY A 161 -9.38 11.90 17.08
C GLY A 161 -8.52 10.90 17.88
N GLN A 162 -8.43 9.64 17.45
CA GLN A 162 -7.52 8.67 18.04
C GLN A 162 -6.06 8.94 17.66
N CYS A 163 -5.80 9.34 16.41
CA CYS A 163 -4.47 9.71 15.95
C CYS A 163 -3.94 10.97 16.64
N THR A 164 -4.78 12.00 16.87
CA THR A 164 -4.36 13.21 17.59
C THR A 164 -4.07 12.94 19.06
N ALA A 165 -4.89 12.12 19.74
CA ALA A 165 -4.63 11.69 21.12
C ALA A 165 -3.30 10.91 21.23
N LEU A 166 -3.10 9.89 20.38
CA LEU A 166 -1.83 9.13 20.36
C LEU A 166 -0.62 10.01 20.01
N HIS A 167 -0.79 11.07 19.22
CA HIS A 167 0.29 12.02 18.93
C HIS A 167 0.61 12.89 20.16
N HIS A 168 -0.40 13.30 20.93
CA HIS A 168 -0.23 14.01 22.19
C HIS A 168 0.51 13.15 23.23
N ASP A 169 0.05 11.92 23.48
CA ASP A 169 0.69 10.96 24.39
C ASP A 169 2.16 10.70 23.99
N LYS A 170 2.43 10.59 22.67
CA LYS A 170 3.79 10.45 22.11
C LYS A 170 4.66 11.70 22.33
N HIS A 171 4.06 12.89 22.40
CA HIS A 171 4.78 14.12 22.70
C HIS A 171 5.07 14.25 24.19
N GLU A 172 4.12 13.91 25.05
CA GLU A 172 4.30 13.90 26.52
C GLU A 172 5.38 12.89 26.94
N THR A 173 5.27 11.63 26.49
CA THR A 173 6.27 10.59 26.78
C THR A 173 7.68 10.93 26.27
N LYS A 174 7.80 11.67 25.15
CA LYS A 174 9.08 12.24 24.69
C LYS A 174 9.63 13.27 25.68
N ALA A 175 8.80 14.19 26.17
CA ALA A 175 9.20 15.23 27.11
C ALA A 175 9.58 14.67 28.49
N GLU A 176 8.90 13.62 28.95
CA GLU A 176 9.32 12.88 30.14
C GLU A 176 10.66 12.18 29.94
N ASN A 177 10.88 11.56 28.77
CA ASN A 177 12.12 10.87 28.46
C ASN A 177 13.32 11.83 28.39
N THR A 178 13.16 13.05 27.84
CA THR A 178 14.23 14.06 27.85
C THR A 178 14.50 14.57 29.27
N LYS A 179 13.47 14.78 30.10
CA LYS A 179 13.63 15.12 31.52
C LYS A 179 14.41 14.04 32.29
N LEU A 180 14.05 12.77 32.13
CA LEU A 180 14.73 11.63 32.77
C LEU A 180 16.19 11.48 32.30
N LYS A 181 16.49 11.81 31.03
CA LYS A 181 17.87 11.86 30.52
C LYS A 181 18.69 12.95 31.21
N LEU A 182 18.13 14.15 31.38
CA LEU A 182 18.81 15.25 32.09
C LEU A 182 19.09 14.88 33.55
N THR A 183 18.10 14.34 34.28
CA THR A 183 18.32 13.92 35.67
C THR A 183 19.34 12.78 35.79
N ASN A 184 19.36 11.82 34.85
CA ASN A 184 20.38 10.77 34.83
C ASN A 184 21.78 11.34 34.55
N GLN A 185 21.92 12.36 33.69
CA GLN A 185 23.20 13.04 33.46
C GLN A 185 23.65 13.86 34.67
N GLU A 186 22.73 14.44 35.43
CA GLU A 186 23.02 15.16 36.69
C GLU A 186 23.51 14.19 37.77
N LEU A 187 22.79 13.09 37.98
CA LEU A 187 23.17 12.03 38.91
C LEU A 187 24.52 11.39 38.53
N ALA A 188 24.79 11.18 37.23
CA ALA A 188 26.10 10.71 36.78
C ALA A 188 27.22 11.71 37.13
N ARG A 189 27.02 13.01 36.88
CA ARG A 189 27.97 14.08 37.26
C ARG A 189 28.17 14.22 38.78
N GLU A 190 27.18 13.85 39.58
CA GLU A 190 27.28 13.80 41.06
C GLU A 190 28.00 12.54 41.54
N LEU A 191 27.74 11.39 40.91
CA LEU A 191 28.45 10.14 41.19
C LEU A 191 29.94 10.25 40.83
N GLU A 192 30.27 10.89 39.71
CA GLU A 192 31.66 11.19 39.34
C GLU A 192 32.33 12.10 40.37
N ARG A 193 31.69 13.22 40.77
CA ARG A 193 32.22 14.12 41.80
C ARG A 193 32.49 13.41 43.13
N THR A 194 31.51 12.66 43.63
CA THR A 194 31.66 11.90 44.89
C THR A 194 32.69 10.78 44.77
N SER A 195 32.90 10.19 43.58
CA SER A 195 33.98 9.25 43.32
C SER A 195 35.37 9.92 43.37
N TRP A 196 35.51 11.13 42.81
CA TRP A 196 36.76 11.92 42.91
C TRP A 196 37.06 12.33 44.35
N GLU A 197 36.06 12.81 45.09
CA GLU A 197 36.17 13.16 46.52
C GLU A 197 36.58 11.95 47.37
N LEU A 198 35.99 10.77 47.11
CA LEU A 198 36.36 9.52 47.76
C LEU A 198 37.80 9.09 47.44
N GLN A 199 38.24 9.27 46.19
CA GLN A 199 39.60 8.92 45.77
C GLN A 199 40.65 9.84 46.43
N ASP A 200 40.37 11.14 46.53
CA ASP A 200 41.25 12.09 47.24
C ASP A 200 41.32 11.73 48.75
N ALA A 201 40.19 11.47 49.38
CA ALA A 201 40.15 11.02 50.78
C ALA A 201 40.91 9.71 51.02
N GLN A 202 40.88 8.76 50.07
CA GLN A 202 41.68 7.53 50.11
C GLN A 202 43.19 7.83 50.01
N GLN A 203 43.61 8.73 49.12
CA GLN A 203 45.03 9.13 49.00
C GLN A 203 45.54 9.86 50.25
N GLN A 204 44.73 10.76 50.82
CA GLN A 204 45.05 11.42 52.09
C GLN A 204 45.22 10.40 53.23
N LEU A 205 44.31 9.42 53.32
CA LEU A 205 44.40 8.35 54.32
C LEU A 205 45.66 7.49 54.13
N GLU A 206 46.03 7.16 52.90
CA GLU A 206 47.25 6.42 52.60
C GLU A 206 48.51 7.21 53.02
N SER A 207 48.58 8.51 52.74
CA SER A 207 49.69 9.37 53.18
C SER A 207 49.82 9.37 54.70
N LEU A 208 48.70 9.54 55.43
CA LEU A 208 48.69 9.51 56.89
C LEU A 208 49.08 8.12 57.46
N GLN A 209 48.70 7.03 56.79
CA GLN A 209 49.15 5.69 57.17
C GLN A 209 50.66 5.51 56.96
N GLN A 210 51.22 6.02 55.86
CA GLN A 210 52.67 5.99 55.61
C GLN A 210 53.44 6.83 56.64
N GLU A 211 52.94 8.01 57.00
CA GLU A 211 53.52 8.85 58.06
C GLU A 211 53.45 8.17 59.43
N ALA A 212 52.32 7.57 59.78
CA ALA A 212 52.17 6.79 61.01
C ALA A 212 53.16 5.61 61.07
N CYS A 213 53.38 4.92 59.95
CA CYS A 213 54.38 3.84 59.85
C CYS A 213 55.81 4.35 60.03
N LYS A 214 56.18 5.47 59.40
CA LYS A 214 57.52 6.10 59.58
C LYS A 214 57.73 6.51 61.05
N LEU A 215 56.77 7.20 61.64
CA LEU A 215 56.83 7.62 63.04
C LEU A 215 56.90 6.41 64.00
N HIS A 216 56.28 5.28 63.65
CA HIS A 216 56.40 4.05 64.41
C HIS A 216 57.81 3.45 64.33
N GLN A 217 58.38 3.34 63.13
CA GLN A 217 59.77 2.88 62.92
C GLN A 217 60.79 3.78 63.62
N GLU A 218 60.62 5.11 63.58
CA GLU A 218 61.47 6.07 64.29
C GLU A 218 61.41 5.86 65.81
N LYS A 219 60.21 5.61 66.37
CA LYS A 219 60.03 5.28 67.79
C LYS A 219 60.69 3.96 68.16
N GLU A 220 60.55 2.92 67.34
CA GLU A 220 61.22 1.62 67.56
C GLU A 220 62.75 1.76 67.54
N MET A 221 63.28 2.51 66.57
CA MET A 221 64.71 2.80 66.49
C MET A 221 65.24 3.60 67.68
N GLU A 222 64.48 4.59 68.18
CA GLU A 222 64.90 5.35 69.36
C GLU A 222 64.81 4.51 70.64
N VAL A 223 63.77 3.69 70.80
CA VAL A 223 63.67 2.70 71.89
C VAL A 223 64.86 1.75 71.86
N TYR A 224 65.25 1.25 70.68
CA TYR A 224 66.44 0.42 70.50
C TYR A 224 67.72 1.16 70.92
N ARG A 225 67.93 2.41 70.46
CA ARG A 225 69.11 3.23 70.82
C ARG A 225 69.22 3.51 72.32
N VAL A 226 68.09 3.79 72.98
CA VAL A 226 68.02 3.99 74.43
C VAL A 226 68.34 2.69 75.16
N THR A 227 67.76 1.57 74.73
CA THR A 227 67.98 0.23 75.31
C THR A 227 69.44 -0.20 75.18
N GLU A 228 70.04 -0.02 74.00
CA GLU A 228 71.45 -0.34 73.77
C GLU A 228 72.37 0.54 74.64
N SER A 229 72.05 1.83 74.77
CA SER A 229 72.82 2.75 75.62
C SER A 229 72.72 2.39 77.11
N LEU A 230 71.52 2.04 77.58
CA LEU A 230 71.28 1.52 78.92
C LEU A 230 72.03 0.19 79.16
N GLN A 231 72.10 -0.70 78.16
CA GLN A 231 72.90 -1.92 78.26
C GLN A 231 74.42 -1.63 78.33
N ARG A 232 74.93 -0.65 77.58
CA ARG A 232 76.34 -0.22 77.69
C ARG A 232 76.64 0.34 79.09
N GLU A 233 75.73 1.11 79.68
CA GLU A 233 75.85 1.58 81.07
C GLU A 233 75.76 0.44 82.09
N LYS A 234 74.78 -0.46 81.97
CA LYS A 234 74.63 -1.69 82.79
C LYS A 234 75.94 -2.50 82.77
N ALA A 235 76.54 -2.71 81.60
CA ALA A 235 77.82 -3.38 81.44
C ALA A 235 79.02 -2.60 82.02
N GLY A 236 79.03 -1.26 81.91
CA GLY A 236 80.04 -0.40 82.52
C GLY A 236 80.01 -0.45 84.05
N LEU A 237 78.82 -0.37 84.64
CA LEU A 237 78.58 -0.48 86.08
C LEU A 237 78.96 -1.88 86.60
N LEU A 238 78.64 -2.95 85.86
CA LEU A 238 79.08 -4.31 86.19
C LEU A 238 80.62 -4.42 86.22
N LYS A 239 81.33 -3.86 85.23
CA LYS A 239 82.81 -3.83 85.22
C LYS A 239 83.37 -3.04 86.42
N GLN A 240 82.77 -1.92 86.79
CA GLN A 240 83.18 -1.17 87.99
C GLN A 240 82.91 -1.96 89.28
N LEU A 241 81.77 -2.65 89.37
CA LEU A 241 81.43 -3.52 90.49
C LEU A 241 82.44 -4.68 90.61
N ASP A 242 82.85 -5.28 89.50
CA ASP A 242 83.84 -6.36 89.48
C ASP A 242 85.25 -5.85 89.80
N PHE A 243 85.66 -4.66 89.34
CA PHE A 243 86.91 -4.02 89.77
C PHE A 243 86.89 -3.71 91.28
N LEU A 244 85.75 -3.27 91.83
CA LEU A 244 85.57 -3.08 93.28
C LEU A 244 85.58 -4.41 94.03
N ARG A 245 85.01 -5.49 93.49
CA ARG A 245 85.08 -6.84 94.06
C ARG A 245 86.51 -7.36 94.06
N GLU A 246 87.24 -7.20 92.97
CA GLU A 246 88.63 -7.63 92.82
C GLU A 246 89.57 -6.82 93.71
N ARG A 247 89.40 -5.49 93.79
CA ARG A 247 90.14 -4.65 94.76
C ARG A 247 89.78 -5.01 96.22
N ASN A 248 88.52 -5.31 96.53
CA ASN A 248 88.11 -5.79 97.85
C ASN A 248 88.60 -7.21 98.16
N LYS A 249 88.86 -8.03 97.14
CA LYS A 249 89.52 -9.33 97.27
C LYS A 249 91.01 -9.12 97.53
N HIS A 250 91.68 -8.29 96.74
CA HIS A 250 93.09 -7.93 96.95
C HIS A 250 93.34 -7.34 98.34
N LEU A 251 92.49 -6.44 98.83
CA LEU A 251 92.55 -5.88 100.20
C LEU A 251 92.22 -6.91 101.31
N ARG A 252 91.59 -8.05 100.97
CA ARG A 252 91.49 -9.20 101.89
C ARG A 252 92.76 -10.04 101.81
N ASP A 253 93.25 -10.34 100.61
CA ASP A 253 94.46 -11.11 100.39
C ASP A 253 95.69 -10.42 101.02
N GLU A 254 95.86 -9.11 100.86
CA GLU A 254 96.90 -8.30 101.52
C GLU A 254 96.76 -8.30 103.05
N ARG A 255 95.53 -8.19 103.57
CA ARG A 255 95.25 -8.25 104.99
C ARG A 255 95.57 -9.64 105.56
N ASP A 256 95.22 -10.70 104.84
CA ASP A 256 95.49 -12.09 105.21
C ASP A 256 96.98 -12.40 105.10
N ILE A 257 97.71 -11.83 104.13
CA ILE A 257 99.18 -11.86 104.06
C ILE A 257 99.80 -11.11 105.24
N CYS A 258 99.25 -9.96 105.63
CA CYS A 258 99.70 -9.22 106.81
C CYS A 258 99.39 -9.98 108.11
N PHE A 259 98.23 -10.64 108.19
CA PHE A 259 97.85 -11.51 109.30
C PHE A 259 98.74 -12.76 109.37
N GLN A 260 99.08 -13.37 108.22
CA GLN A 260 100.03 -14.47 108.12
C GLN A 260 101.46 -14.04 108.46
N LYS A 261 101.92 -12.85 108.07
CA LYS A 261 103.21 -12.28 108.49
C LYS A 261 103.26 -12.06 110.00
N ASN A 262 102.20 -11.51 110.60
CA ASN A 262 102.09 -11.36 112.06
C ASN A 262 101.94 -12.70 112.80
N LYS A 263 101.41 -13.74 112.14
CA LYS A 263 101.35 -15.11 112.66
C LYS A 263 102.70 -15.82 112.55
N ALA A 264 103.44 -15.63 111.46
CA ALA A 264 104.80 -16.14 111.26
C ALA A 264 105.81 -15.49 112.22
N ALA A 265 105.66 -14.19 112.50
CA ALA A 265 106.48 -13.46 113.46
C ALA A 265 106.26 -13.85 114.95
N LYS A 266 105.34 -14.78 115.24
CA LYS A 266 105.00 -15.23 116.61
C LYS A 266 105.10 -16.74 116.86
N VAL A 267 105.72 -17.51 115.96
CA VAL A 267 105.79 -18.99 116.07
C VAL A 267 107.16 -19.53 116.53
N ASN A 268 108.19 -18.68 116.68
CA ASN A 268 109.48 -19.06 117.28
C ASN A 268 109.58 -18.68 118.77
N THR A 269 108.66 -19.17 119.62
CA THR A 269 108.91 -19.51 121.05
C THR A 269 107.75 -20.35 121.60
N ALA A 270 108.08 -21.57 122.03
CA ALA A 270 107.40 -22.43 123.01
C ALA A 270 105.85 -22.59 123.01
N ALA A 271 105.45 -23.81 122.59
CA ALA A 271 104.68 -24.77 123.39
C ALA A 271 103.12 -24.81 123.40
N SER A 272 102.65 -26.06 123.33
CA SER A 272 101.46 -26.64 123.98
C SER A 272 100.06 -26.60 123.32
N ARG A 273 99.62 -27.82 123.00
CA ARG A 273 98.26 -28.40 123.19
C ARG A 273 97.09 -27.93 122.28
N ALA A 274 96.74 -28.85 121.37
CA ALA A 274 95.44 -29.52 121.28
C ALA A 274 94.13 -28.76 120.93
N SER A 275 93.54 -29.19 119.81
CA SER A 275 92.14 -29.66 119.67
C SER A 275 90.94 -28.69 119.49
N TRP A 276 90.10 -29.09 118.52
CA TRP A 276 88.63 -28.98 118.42
C TRP A 276 87.85 -27.73 117.93
N LYS A 277 87.09 -28.00 116.85
CA LYS A 277 85.63 -27.79 116.62
C LYS A 277 84.98 -26.38 116.74
N LYS A 278 84.47 -25.94 115.57
CA LYS A 278 83.03 -25.79 115.19
C LYS A 278 82.12 -24.78 115.95
N ARG A 279 81.24 -24.12 115.16
CA ARG A 279 80.00 -23.36 115.55
C ARG A 279 80.23 -22.01 116.24
N SER A 280 79.28 -21.06 116.34
CA SER A 280 78.06 -20.68 115.58
C SER A 280 77.47 -19.39 116.21
N GLY A 281 76.69 -18.60 115.44
CA GLY A 281 75.90 -17.47 115.97
C GLY A 281 76.71 -16.20 116.31
N SER A 282 76.13 -15.04 116.61
CA SER A 282 74.71 -14.63 116.69
C SER A 282 74.62 -13.13 116.36
N VAL A 283 73.58 -12.61 115.71
CA VAL A 283 72.32 -12.09 116.31
C VAL A 283 72.52 -11.06 117.44
N ILE A 284 72.49 -9.78 117.09
CA ILE A 284 71.86 -8.62 117.79
C ILE A 284 71.94 -7.45 116.77
N GLY A 285 71.08 -6.44 116.72
CA GLY A 285 69.91 -6.11 117.53
C GLY A 285 69.40 -4.72 117.14
N LYS A 286 68.27 -4.69 116.41
CA LYS A 286 67.30 -3.61 116.19
C LYS A 286 67.51 -2.26 116.90
N TYR A 287 67.45 -1.17 116.13
CA TYR A 287 66.74 0.06 116.49
C TYR A 287 65.88 0.52 115.30
N VAL A 288 64.67 0.99 115.61
CA VAL A 288 63.62 1.57 114.72
C VAL A 288 63.17 2.81 115.52
N ASP A 289 62.96 4.03 115.02
CA ASP A 289 62.14 4.57 113.91
C ASP A 289 62.79 5.88 113.37
N GLY A 290 62.38 6.50 112.26
CA GLY A 290 61.27 6.24 111.35
C GLY A 290 61.12 7.38 110.30
N ARG A 291 60.00 7.38 109.55
CA ARG A 291 59.73 8.09 108.26
C ARG A 291 60.55 7.56 107.07
N GLY A 292 59.96 7.23 105.91
CA GLY A 292 58.54 7.14 105.53
C GLY A 292 58.28 7.63 104.11
N ILE A 293 57.40 6.91 103.39
CA ILE A 293 56.78 7.23 102.08
C ILE A 293 57.56 6.75 100.82
N LEU A 294 57.02 5.65 100.25
CA LEU A 294 56.77 5.29 98.82
C LEU A 294 57.81 5.62 97.70
N ARG A 295 58.00 4.78 96.66
CA ARG A 295 57.54 3.38 96.37
C ARG A 295 58.41 2.77 95.25
N SER A 296 58.56 1.44 95.28
CA SER A 296 59.05 0.45 94.28
C SER A 296 59.07 0.88 92.78
N GLN A 297 60.11 0.59 91.99
CA GLN A 297 60.64 -0.74 91.54
C GLN A 297 59.64 -1.50 90.64
N SER A 298 59.95 -1.67 89.34
CA SER A 298 60.52 -2.87 88.66
C SER A 298 59.40 -3.62 87.89
N GLU A 299 59.61 -4.48 86.87
CA GLU A 299 60.68 -5.46 86.56
C GLU A 299 60.92 -5.64 85.04
N GLU A 300 62.04 -6.28 84.68
CA GLU A 300 62.33 -6.89 83.35
C GLU A 300 61.82 -8.36 83.33
N GLU A 301 61.57 -8.94 82.14
CA GLU A 301 61.97 -10.31 81.69
C GLU A 301 60.98 -11.02 80.71
N GLU A 302 61.43 -12.14 80.14
CA GLU A 302 61.20 -12.58 78.75
C GLU A 302 60.27 -13.81 78.53
N GLU A 303 59.84 -13.95 77.26
CA GLU A 303 59.67 -15.15 76.41
C GLU A 303 58.77 -16.39 76.76
N VAL A 304 57.96 -16.72 75.72
CA VAL A 304 57.65 -18.07 75.15
C VAL A 304 56.78 -19.06 75.95
N PHE A 305 55.59 -19.39 75.40
CA PHE A 305 55.20 -20.76 74.94
C PHE A 305 53.75 -20.81 74.35
N GLY A 306 53.53 -21.63 73.31
CA GLY A 306 52.29 -22.43 73.17
C GLY A 306 51.12 -21.93 72.27
N ILE A 307 50.93 -22.59 71.12
CA ILE A 307 49.70 -22.65 70.29
C ILE A 307 48.79 -23.77 70.88
N PRO A 308 47.43 -23.68 71.02
CA PRO A 308 46.54 -23.83 69.85
C PRO A 308 45.11 -23.22 69.85
N ARG A 309 44.54 -23.26 68.63
CA ARG A 309 43.15 -23.03 68.20
C ARG A 309 42.04 -23.49 69.17
N ARG A 310 40.93 -22.71 69.30
CA ARG A 310 39.60 -23.12 68.77
C ARG A 310 38.48 -22.04 68.83
N SER A 311 37.79 -21.90 67.70
CA SER A 311 36.33 -21.79 67.51
C SER A 311 35.42 -20.82 68.32
N SER A 312 34.69 -20.02 67.52
CA SER A 312 33.20 -19.95 67.45
C SER A 312 32.37 -19.14 68.46
N LEU A 313 31.57 -18.23 67.87
CA LEU A 313 30.18 -17.83 68.20
C LEU A 313 29.92 -16.97 69.46
N GLY A 314 28.97 -16.03 69.31
CA GLY A 314 28.42 -15.17 70.38
C GLY A 314 28.34 -13.70 69.94
N LEU A 315 27.28 -13.27 69.23
CA LEU A 315 26.02 -12.72 69.77
C LEU A 315 26.12 -11.32 70.42
N SER A 316 25.61 -10.33 69.67
CA SER A 316 24.70 -9.23 70.05
C SER A 316 24.80 -8.55 71.42
N GLY A 317 24.87 -7.22 71.42
CA GLY A 317 24.67 -6.37 72.61
C GLY A 317 24.57 -4.87 72.30
N TYR A 318 23.36 -4.39 71.97
CA TYR A 318 22.88 -3.00 72.22
C TYR A 318 22.72 -2.78 73.77
N PRO A 319 22.42 -1.58 74.34
CA PRO A 319 21.64 -0.43 73.82
C PRO A 319 22.22 0.98 74.19
N LEU A 320 21.66 2.13 73.79
CA LEU A 320 20.52 2.94 74.33
C LEU A 320 20.50 4.27 73.52
N THR A 321 19.50 5.18 73.44
CA THR A 321 18.23 5.52 74.14
C THR A 321 17.36 6.31 73.12
N GLU A 322 16.03 6.12 73.00
CA GLU A 322 14.92 6.99 73.51
C GLU A 322 14.91 8.45 72.95
N GLU A 323 13.78 9.09 72.56
CA GLU A 323 12.39 9.04 73.07
C GLU A 323 11.25 9.03 71.99
N GLU A 324 10.00 8.94 72.47
CA GLU A 324 8.67 8.69 71.84
C GLU A 324 7.79 9.99 71.72
N PRO A 325 6.43 10.00 71.54
CA PRO A 325 5.49 9.27 70.65
C PRO A 325 4.44 10.18 69.92
N GLY A 326 3.49 9.60 69.15
CA GLY A 326 2.38 10.40 68.55
C GLY A 326 1.15 9.77 67.83
N ALA A 327 0.67 8.55 68.17
CA ALA A 327 -0.69 8.00 67.97
C ALA A 327 -1.47 8.06 66.60
N GLY A 328 -1.99 6.89 66.13
CA GLY A 328 -3.08 6.78 65.14
C GLY A 328 -3.23 5.40 64.44
N GLU A 329 -4.29 4.64 64.74
CA GLU A 329 -4.59 3.25 64.26
C GLU A 329 -5.50 3.18 62.98
N PRO A 330 -6.05 2.01 62.51
CA PRO A 330 -5.34 0.84 61.93
C PRO A 330 -5.99 0.17 60.65
N GLY A 331 -5.15 -0.49 59.83
CA GLY A 331 -5.43 -1.74 59.07
C GLY A 331 -6.37 -1.73 57.84
N PRO A 332 -6.63 -2.90 57.19
CA PRO A 332 -5.82 -4.14 57.13
C PRO A 332 -5.73 -4.80 55.71
N GLY A 333 -4.84 -5.80 55.52
CA GLY A 333 -5.03 -6.86 54.51
C GLY A 333 -3.87 -7.17 53.53
N GLY A 334 -3.15 -8.28 53.75
CA GLY A 334 -2.31 -8.94 52.72
C GLY A 334 -3.12 -9.96 51.87
N PRO A 335 -2.49 -10.74 50.95
CA PRO A 335 -1.37 -11.63 51.31
C PRO A 335 -0.21 -11.79 50.28
N TYR A 336 0.82 -12.52 50.72
CA TYR A 336 2.08 -12.94 50.06
C TYR A 336 1.93 -14.20 49.13
N PRO A 337 2.99 -14.92 48.65
CA PRO A 337 4.10 -14.53 47.73
C PRO A 337 4.49 -15.62 46.66
N ARG A 338 5.60 -15.36 45.90
CA ARG A 338 6.55 -16.29 45.17
C ARG A 338 6.30 -16.60 43.67
N PRO A 339 7.35 -17.02 42.90
CA PRO A 339 8.79 -16.71 43.01
C PRO A 339 9.49 -16.37 41.66
N LEU A 340 10.72 -15.85 41.74
CA LEU A 340 11.65 -15.67 40.61
C LEU A 340 12.25 -17.01 40.12
N ARG A 341 12.55 -17.12 38.82
CA ARG A 341 13.56 -18.06 38.29
C ARG A 341 14.77 -17.30 37.74
N ARG A 342 15.94 -17.92 37.85
CA ARG A 342 17.26 -17.30 37.63
C ARG A 342 17.71 -17.36 36.16
N ILE A 343 18.57 -16.41 35.82
CA ILE A 343 19.37 -16.27 34.60
C ILE A 343 20.59 -17.23 34.67
N ILE A 344 21.42 -17.26 33.60
CA ILE A 344 22.61 -18.10 33.31
C ILE A 344 22.16 -19.34 32.48
N SER A 345 22.71 -19.63 31.28
CA SER A 345 24.13 -19.57 30.88
C SER A 345 24.47 -18.81 29.58
N ILE A 346 25.74 -18.42 29.51
CA ILE A 346 26.49 -18.00 28.32
C ILE A 346 27.30 -19.21 27.84
N GLU A 347 27.35 -19.47 26.53
CA GLU A 347 28.41 -20.24 25.87
C GLU A 347 28.80 -19.54 24.55
N GLU A 348 30.06 -19.71 24.14
CA GLU A 348 30.77 -18.89 23.15
C GLU A 348 30.81 -19.54 21.73
N ASP A 349 31.60 -18.92 20.84
CA ASP A 349 32.22 -19.44 19.59
C ASP A 349 31.54 -19.05 18.23
N PRO A 350 32.26 -19.06 17.08
CA PRO A 350 33.11 -17.92 16.70
C PRO A 350 32.87 -17.33 15.28
N LEU A 351 33.56 -16.22 14.98
CA LEU A 351 33.64 -15.61 13.63
C LEU A 351 34.34 -16.54 12.60
N PRO A 352 33.94 -16.46 11.32
CA PRO A 352 34.84 -16.66 10.18
C PRO A 352 35.51 -15.34 9.78
N GLN A 353 36.83 -15.38 9.57
CA GLN A 353 37.62 -14.28 9.01
C GLN A 353 37.49 -14.25 7.47
N LEU A 354 37.44 -13.07 6.85
CA LEU A 354 38.06 -12.88 5.54
C LEU A 354 38.47 -11.41 5.26
N LEU A 355 39.78 -11.18 5.38
CA LEU A 355 40.64 -10.29 4.59
C LEU A 355 40.01 -9.09 3.85
N ASP A 356 40.29 -7.90 4.40
CA ASP A 356 41.26 -6.93 3.89
C ASP A 356 41.29 -6.58 2.38
N GLY A 357 41.32 -5.27 2.09
CA GLY A 357 41.25 -4.72 0.74
C GLY A 357 40.76 -3.27 0.69
N GLY A 358 41.40 -2.38 1.46
CA GLY A 358 40.99 -0.97 1.53
C GLY A 358 41.37 -0.13 0.30
N PHE A 359 40.59 0.95 0.08
CA PHE A 359 41.06 2.18 -0.57
C PHE A 359 40.42 3.39 0.12
N GLU A 360 41.17 4.48 0.21
CA GLU A 360 40.90 5.61 1.11
C GLU A 360 40.06 6.75 0.50
N GLN A 361 39.30 7.42 1.38
CA GLN A 361 39.00 8.86 1.41
C GLN A 361 38.14 9.52 0.29
N PRO A 362 37.52 10.69 0.56
CA PRO A 362 37.10 11.27 1.85
C PRO A 362 35.63 11.78 1.89
N LEU A 363 35.26 12.29 3.07
CA LEU A 363 33.96 12.84 3.45
C LEU A 363 33.60 14.17 2.73
N SER A 364 32.29 14.41 2.54
CA SER A 364 31.69 15.74 2.68
C SER A 364 30.20 15.66 3.07
N GLU A 365 29.93 16.01 4.32
CA GLU A 365 28.85 16.89 4.80
C GLU A 365 27.50 16.97 4.06
N CYS A 366 26.42 16.74 4.82
CA CYS A 366 25.06 17.15 4.50
C CYS A 366 24.75 18.51 5.15
N PRO A 367 23.89 19.32 4.52
CA PRO A 367 22.82 20.07 5.19
C PRO A 367 21.49 19.36 4.88
N GLU A 368 20.62 19.06 5.84
CA GLU A 368 19.83 19.97 6.69
C GLU A 368 18.71 20.72 5.94
N GLU A 369 17.58 20.82 6.61
CA GLU A 369 16.25 21.12 6.08
C GLU A 369 16.00 22.64 6.02
N GLU A 370 15.26 23.12 5.01
CA GLU A 370 14.62 24.45 5.07
C GLU A 370 13.13 24.37 4.73
N GLU A 371 12.36 25.23 5.40
CA GLU A 371 10.90 25.24 5.41
C GLU A 371 10.29 25.83 4.13
N VAL A 372 9.07 25.39 3.79
CA VAL A 372 8.24 26.02 2.76
C VAL A 372 7.11 26.79 3.41
N SER A 373 7.19 28.12 3.34
CA SER A 373 6.11 29.04 3.72
C SER A 373 5.42 29.63 2.48
N ASP A 374 4.10 29.80 2.58
CA ASP A 374 3.20 30.25 1.51
C ASP A 374 3.10 31.79 1.45
N GLN A 375 3.07 32.33 0.23
CA GLN A 375 2.44 33.62 -0.11
C GLN A 375 2.42 33.85 -1.63
N GLY A 376 1.34 34.46 -2.13
CA GLY A 376 1.09 34.55 -3.58
C GLY A 376 0.81 35.94 -4.15
N VAL A 377 0.57 35.92 -5.47
CA VAL A 377 -0.10 36.94 -6.31
C VAL A 377 0.64 38.26 -6.59
N GLN A 378 1.16 38.41 -7.82
CA GLN A 378 0.71 39.38 -8.84
C GLN A 378 1.53 39.21 -10.15
N GLY A 379 1.03 39.68 -11.30
CA GLY A 379 1.72 39.52 -12.58
C GLY A 379 1.47 40.64 -13.60
N GLN A 380 2.30 40.68 -14.64
CA GLN A 380 2.19 41.45 -15.90
C GLN A 380 2.92 40.60 -16.97
N ILE A 381 2.27 40.03 -18.00
CA ILE A 381 1.74 40.62 -19.26
C ILE A 381 2.82 41.29 -20.13
N GLN A 382 3.16 40.61 -21.24
CA GLN A 382 3.48 41.21 -22.55
C GLN A 382 2.96 40.31 -23.69
N GLU A 383 2.51 40.90 -24.79
CA GLU A 383 2.03 40.23 -26.01
C GLU A 383 3.14 40.26 -27.12
N ALA A 384 3.01 39.87 -28.40
CA ALA A 384 1.90 39.47 -29.28
C ALA A 384 2.49 38.85 -30.59
N PRO A 385 1.73 38.35 -31.60
CA PRO A 385 0.52 37.52 -31.60
C PRO A 385 0.66 36.37 -32.68
N PRO A 386 -0.30 35.98 -33.56
CA PRO A 386 -0.62 34.53 -33.68
C PRO A 386 -0.62 33.94 -35.11
N LEU A 387 -0.72 32.61 -35.24
CA LEU A 387 -1.24 31.97 -36.46
C LEU A 387 -2.22 30.82 -36.14
N LYS A 388 -3.46 30.98 -36.62
CA LYS A 388 -4.40 29.88 -36.89
C LYS A 388 -4.01 29.24 -38.22
N LEU A 389 -4.26 27.94 -38.38
CA LEU A 389 -5.21 27.39 -39.38
C LEU A 389 -5.08 25.86 -39.47
N THR A 390 -6.23 25.22 -39.64
CA THR A 390 -6.36 23.84 -40.15
C THR A 390 -5.92 23.76 -41.60
N PRO A 391 -5.61 22.53 -42.10
CA PRO A 391 -6.26 22.19 -43.36
C PRO A 391 -6.78 20.75 -43.45
N THR A 392 -7.89 20.65 -44.19
CA THR A 392 -8.48 19.45 -44.77
C THR A 392 -7.59 18.82 -45.86
N SER A 393 -7.86 17.54 -46.16
CA SER A 393 -7.33 16.82 -47.33
C SER A 393 -7.60 17.55 -48.65
N PRO A 394 -6.74 17.35 -49.66
CA PRO A 394 -7.30 16.81 -50.90
C PRO A 394 -6.54 15.58 -51.46
N ARG A 395 -7.30 14.82 -52.26
CA ARG A 395 -6.95 13.57 -52.94
C ARG A 395 -6.27 13.89 -54.27
N GLY A 396 -5.13 13.24 -54.56
CA GLY A 396 -4.42 13.40 -55.84
C GLY A 396 -3.36 12.33 -56.09
N GLN A 397 -3.46 11.65 -57.24
CA GLN A 397 -2.51 10.72 -57.84
C GLN A 397 -2.39 11.10 -59.33
N PRO A 398 -1.38 10.64 -60.11
CA PRO A 398 -0.15 9.92 -59.74
C PRO A 398 1.12 10.49 -60.44
N VAL A 399 2.14 9.62 -60.61
CA VAL A 399 3.27 9.63 -61.58
C VAL A 399 4.68 9.91 -61.01
N GLY A 400 5.39 8.80 -60.73
CA GLY A 400 6.67 8.49 -61.36
C GLY A 400 7.91 9.33 -61.03
N LYS A 401 8.71 8.85 -60.07
CA LYS A 401 10.18 8.82 -60.24
C LYS A 401 10.83 7.71 -59.43
N GLU A 402 11.81 7.06 -60.04
CA GLU A 402 12.48 5.87 -59.54
C GLU A 402 13.46 6.21 -58.41
N ALA A 403 13.49 5.36 -57.37
CA ALA A 403 14.56 5.33 -56.39
C ALA A 403 14.85 3.87 -56.02
N LEU A 404 16.04 3.41 -56.36
CA LEU A 404 16.53 2.05 -56.15
C LEU A 404 16.80 1.81 -54.65
N CYS A 405 16.03 0.94 -54.00
CA CYS A 405 16.33 0.42 -52.67
C CYS A 405 16.04 -1.08 -52.58
N LYS A 406 17.05 -1.82 -52.12
CA LYS A 406 17.14 -3.25 -51.77
C LYS A 406 15.86 -4.09 -51.77
N GLU A 407 15.96 -5.27 -52.37
CA GLU A 407 15.13 -6.42 -52.04
C GLU A 407 15.31 -6.79 -50.55
N GLU A 408 14.33 -6.43 -49.73
CA GLU A 408 13.88 -7.29 -48.65
C GLU A 408 12.43 -7.66 -48.94
N SER A 409 12.06 -8.90 -48.59
CA SER A 409 10.77 -9.52 -48.90
C SER A 409 9.58 -8.57 -48.72
N SER A 410 8.72 -8.45 -49.73
CA SER A 410 7.42 -7.81 -49.55
C SER A 410 6.69 -8.49 -48.38
N PRO A 411 6.29 -7.76 -47.32
CA PRO A 411 5.48 -8.37 -46.28
C PRO A 411 4.17 -8.82 -46.93
N SER A 412 3.98 -10.13 -47.01
CA SER A 412 2.68 -10.74 -47.27
C SER A 412 1.66 -10.10 -46.34
N ALA A 413 0.44 -9.83 -46.83
CA ALA A 413 -0.63 -9.37 -45.95
C ALA A 413 -0.76 -10.35 -44.77
N PRO A 414 -0.86 -9.86 -43.52
CA PRO A 414 -0.88 -10.74 -42.36
C PRO A 414 -2.10 -11.66 -42.42
N ASP A 415 -1.89 -12.93 -42.09
CA ASP A 415 -2.91 -13.98 -42.15
C ASP A 415 -4.08 -13.68 -41.19
N ARG A 416 -3.76 -13.00 -40.07
CA ARG A 416 -4.69 -12.68 -38.97
C ARG A 416 -4.43 -11.30 -38.40
N LEU A 417 -5.46 -10.73 -37.79
CA LEU A 417 -5.45 -9.41 -37.18
C LEU A 417 -6.16 -9.48 -35.82
N PHE A 418 -5.44 -9.26 -34.72
CA PHE A 418 -6.01 -9.29 -33.38
C PHE A 418 -5.93 -7.93 -32.69
N LYS A 419 -7.05 -7.47 -32.14
CA LYS A 419 -7.18 -6.27 -31.33
C LYS A 419 -6.91 -6.57 -29.86
N ILE A 420 -5.81 -6.04 -29.35
CA ILE A 420 -5.38 -6.17 -27.96
C ILE A 420 -5.45 -4.80 -27.27
N VAL A 421 -6.14 -4.74 -26.13
CA VAL A 421 -6.31 -3.49 -25.35
C VAL A 421 -5.51 -3.58 -24.05
N PHE A 422 -4.66 -2.58 -23.78
CA PHE A 422 -3.90 -2.47 -22.52
C PHE A 422 -4.67 -1.63 -21.50
N VAL A 423 -4.81 -2.14 -20.27
CA VAL A 423 -5.47 -1.47 -19.15
C VAL A 423 -4.69 -1.65 -17.85
N GLY A 424 -5.00 -0.83 -16.85
CA GLY A 424 -4.22 -0.71 -15.61
C GLY A 424 -4.06 0.75 -15.18
N ASN A 425 -3.63 0.97 -13.95
CA ASN A 425 -3.49 2.31 -13.36
C ASN A 425 -2.51 3.21 -14.15
N SER A 426 -2.47 4.50 -13.78
CA SER A 426 -1.46 5.44 -14.26
C SER A 426 -0.06 4.98 -13.81
N ALA A 427 0.99 5.37 -14.56
CA ALA A 427 2.40 5.10 -14.27
C ALA A 427 2.85 3.61 -14.12
N VAL A 428 1.97 2.61 -14.24
CA VAL A 428 2.35 1.17 -14.23
C VAL A 428 3.23 0.74 -15.41
N GLY A 429 3.29 1.56 -16.46
CA GLY A 429 4.25 1.41 -17.57
C GLY A 429 3.71 0.86 -18.89
N LYS A 430 2.39 0.78 -19.10
CA LYS A 430 1.74 0.29 -20.35
C LYS A 430 2.37 0.84 -21.63
N THR A 431 2.48 2.16 -21.75
CA THR A 431 3.09 2.85 -22.90
C THR A 431 4.58 2.55 -23.07
N SER A 432 5.32 2.40 -21.97
CA SER A 432 6.75 2.04 -22.01
C SER A 432 6.96 0.58 -22.41
N PHE A 433 6.08 -0.32 -21.95
CA PHE A 433 6.04 -1.72 -22.38
C PHE A 433 5.73 -1.81 -23.88
N LEU A 434 4.72 -1.06 -24.37
CA LEU A 434 4.36 -1.04 -25.78
C LEU A 434 5.48 -0.51 -26.68
N ARG A 435 6.17 0.58 -26.27
CA ARG A 435 7.36 1.07 -26.99
C ARG A 435 8.51 0.05 -26.95
N ARG A 436 8.77 -0.60 -25.80
CA ARG A 436 9.75 -1.68 -25.70
C ARG A 436 9.43 -2.85 -26.65
N PHE A 437 8.16 -3.24 -26.78
CA PHE A 437 7.75 -4.29 -27.71
C PHE A 437 7.90 -3.88 -29.19
N CYS A 438 7.47 -2.67 -29.55
CA CYS A 438 7.45 -2.21 -30.94
C CYS A 438 8.81 -1.76 -31.48
N GLU A 439 9.58 -1.02 -30.66
CA GLU A 439 10.79 -0.26 -31.05
C GLU A 439 12.09 -0.79 -30.39
N ASP A 440 11.98 -1.74 -29.45
CA ASP A 440 13.05 -2.21 -28.56
C ASP A 440 13.80 -1.09 -27.80
N ARG A 441 13.06 -0.04 -27.44
CA ARG A 441 13.58 1.13 -26.73
C ARG A 441 12.77 1.41 -25.47
N PHE A 442 13.47 1.89 -24.45
CA PHE A 442 12.90 2.47 -23.24
C PHE A 442 13.30 3.95 -23.15
N SER A 443 12.41 4.80 -22.66
CA SER A 443 12.75 6.19 -22.33
C SER A 443 12.30 6.49 -20.90
N PRO A 444 13.20 6.86 -19.99
CA PRO A 444 12.83 7.34 -18.66
C PRO A 444 12.08 8.68 -18.78
N GLY A 445 11.33 9.06 -17.74
CA GLY A 445 10.61 10.34 -17.71
C GLY A 445 9.44 10.45 -18.70
N MET A 446 8.81 9.33 -19.08
CA MET A 446 7.64 9.36 -19.95
C MET A 446 6.47 10.12 -19.30
N ALA A 447 5.99 11.17 -19.97
CA ALA A 447 4.82 11.91 -19.57
C ALA A 447 3.55 11.03 -19.57
N ALA A 448 2.55 11.41 -18.77
CA ALA A 448 1.29 10.69 -18.72
C ALA A 448 0.58 10.69 -20.08
N THR A 449 0.20 9.51 -20.57
CA THR A 449 -0.53 9.33 -21.83
C THR A 449 -1.87 10.05 -21.78
N VAL A 450 -2.10 10.98 -22.71
CA VAL A 450 -3.37 11.71 -22.85
C VAL A 450 -4.18 11.04 -23.96
N GLY A 451 -5.36 10.52 -23.62
CA GLY A 451 -6.21 9.79 -24.56
C GLY A 451 -5.76 8.34 -24.75
N ILE A 452 -5.70 7.89 -26.01
CA ILE A 452 -5.42 6.50 -26.38
C ILE A 452 -4.46 6.50 -27.57
N ASP A 453 -3.35 5.76 -27.48
CA ASP A 453 -2.40 5.54 -28.58
C ASP A 453 -2.72 4.20 -29.28
N TYR A 454 -2.48 4.14 -30.58
CA TYR A 454 -2.79 2.98 -31.42
C TYR A 454 -1.57 2.61 -32.27
N ARG A 455 -1.14 1.35 -32.16
CA ARG A 455 0.02 0.83 -32.89
C ARG A 455 -0.29 -0.52 -33.49
N VAL A 456 0.31 -0.82 -34.65
CA VAL A 456 0.24 -2.15 -35.27
C VAL A 456 1.64 -2.75 -35.30
N LYS A 457 1.76 -4.00 -34.88
CA LYS A 457 3.00 -4.78 -34.99
C LYS A 457 2.70 -6.16 -35.55
N THR A 458 3.26 -6.47 -36.71
CA THR A 458 3.24 -7.84 -37.23
C THR A 458 4.32 -8.67 -36.53
N VAL A 459 3.95 -9.86 -36.11
CA VAL A 459 4.82 -10.86 -35.49
C VAL A 459 4.60 -12.23 -36.15
N ASN A 460 5.66 -13.03 -36.24
CA ASN A 460 5.56 -14.40 -36.75
C ASN A 460 5.23 -15.31 -35.56
N VAL A 461 4.11 -16.02 -35.65
CA VAL A 461 3.55 -16.88 -34.60
C VAL A 461 3.26 -18.24 -35.21
N ASP A 462 4.15 -19.19 -34.94
CA ASP A 462 4.09 -20.60 -35.37
C ASP A 462 3.73 -20.72 -36.86
N ASP A 463 4.65 -20.22 -37.69
CA ASP A 463 4.61 -20.15 -39.16
C ASP A 463 3.44 -19.35 -39.79
N SER A 464 2.77 -18.49 -39.04
CA SER A 464 1.79 -17.51 -39.55
C SER A 464 2.19 -16.07 -39.22
N GLN A 465 1.90 -15.11 -40.10
CA GLN A 465 2.08 -13.68 -39.81
C GLN A 465 0.82 -13.12 -39.15
N VAL A 466 0.94 -12.76 -37.87
CA VAL A 466 -0.16 -12.20 -37.07
C VAL A 466 0.09 -10.71 -36.85
N ALA A 467 -0.85 -9.86 -37.26
CA ALA A 467 -0.82 -8.44 -36.95
C ALA A 467 -1.54 -8.15 -35.64
N LEU A 468 -0.82 -7.60 -34.66
CA LEU A 468 -1.39 -7.17 -33.39
C LEU A 468 -1.71 -5.67 -33.46
N GLN A 469 -2.99 -5.33 -33.31
CA GLN A 469 -3.48 -3.97 -33.08
C GLN A 469 -3.43 -3.70 -31.57
N LEU A 470 -2.45 -2.91 -31.15
CA LEU A 470 -2.12 -2.65 -29.76
C LEU A 470 -2.68 -1.27 -29.37
N TRP A 471 -3.69 -1.27 -28.50
CA TRP A 471 -4.37 -0.07 -28.01
C TRP A 471 -3.88 0.26 -26.60
N ASP A 472 -3.08 1.32 -26.47
CA ASP A 472 -2.59 1.80 -25.18
C ASP A 472 -3.53 2.87 -24.61
N THR A 473 -4.02 2.66 -23.39
CA THR A 473 -4.98 3.56 -22.75
C THR A 473 -4.32 4.47 -21.72
N ALA A 474 -4.75 5.72 -21.66
CA ALA A 474 -4.45 6.59 -20.53
C ALA A 474 -4.81 5.88 -19.22
N GLY A 475 -3.82 5.66 -18.35
CA GLY A 475 -4.03 5.02 -17.05
C GLY A 475 -4.78 5.88 -16.03
N GLN A 476 -5.20 7.09 -16.41
CA GLN A 476 -5.93 7.98 -15.52
C GLN A 476 -7.39 7.51 -15.38
N GLU A 477 -7.67 6.92 -14.23
CA GLU A 477 -8.94 6.39 -13.73
C GLU A 477 -10.16 7.30 -13.96
N ARG A 478 -9.96 8.62 -14.09
CA ARG A 478 -10.99 9.61 -14.41
C ARG A 478 -11.69 9.41 -15.77
N TYR A 479 -11.15 8.57 -16.67
CA TYR A 479 -11.71 8.31 -18.00
C TYR A 479 -12.39 6.94 -18.17
N ARG A 480 -12.78 6.27 -17.08
CA ARG A 480 -13.38 4.91 -17.10
C ARG A 480 -14.52 4.72 -18.11
N CYS A 481 -15.41 5.71 -18.27
CA CYS A 481 -16.52 5.66 -19.24
C CYS A 481 -16.05 5.71 -20.71
N ILE A 482 -14.90 6.33 -20.99
CA ILE A 482 -14.31 6.36 -22.33
C ILE A 482 -13.76 4.97 -22.67
N THR A 483 -13.05 4.33 -21.73
CA THR A 483 -12.42 3.01 -21.92
C THR A 483 -13.42 1.91 -22.34
N GLN A 484 -14.65 1.93 -21.81
CA GLN A 484 -15.69 0.94 -22.15
C GLN A 484 -15.97 0.84 -23.66
N GLN A 485 -15.90 1.95 -24.41
CA GLN A 485 -16.13 1.92 -25.86
C GLN A 485 -15.01 1.20 -26.64
N PHE A 486 -13.78 1.18 -26.10
CA PHE A 486 -12.61 0.59 -26.77
C PHE A 486 -12.50 -0.92 -26.54
N PHE A 487 -13.09 -1.45 -25.47
CA PHE A 487 -13.25 -2.90 -25.27
C PHE A 487 -14.16 -3.56 -26.32
N ARG A 488 -15.02 -2.80 -27.01
CA ARG A 488 -15.90 -3.34 -28.06
C ARG A 488 -15.07 -4.02 -29.17
N LYS A 489 -15.31 -5.31 -29.38
CA LYS A 489 -14.53 -6.18 -30.29
C LYS A 489 -13.03 -6.20 -29.98
N ALA A 490 -12.64 -6.14 -28.70
CA ALA A 490 -11.28 -6.59 -28.33
C ALA A 490 -11.22 -8.11 -28.47
N ASP A 491 -10.15 -8.62 -29.07
CA ASP A 491 -9.90 -10.06 -29.18
C ASP A 491 -9.10 -10.55 -27.97
N GLY A 492 -8.24 -9.69 -27.39
CA GLY A 492 -7.50 -9.93 -26.16
C GLY A 492 -7.40 -8.69 -25.27
N VAL A 493 -7.22 -8.85 -23.96
CA VAL A 493 -6.99 -7.75 -23.02
C VAL A 493 -5.74 -7.99 -22.17
N ILE A 494 -4.95 -6.95 -21.96
CA ILE A 494 -3.76 -6.97 -21.12
C ILE A 494 -4.01 -6.09 -19.90
N VAL A 495 -4.06 -6.69 -18.71
CA VAL A 495 -4.19 -5.97 -17.44
C VAL A 495 -2.79 -5.86 -16.82
N MET A 496 -2.30 -4.63 -16.65
CA MET A 496 -0.96 -4.37 -16.14
C MET A 496 -1.00 -3.69 -14.78
N TYR A 497 -0.17 -4.18 -13.86
CA TYR A 497 0.12 -3.56 -12.58
C TYR A 497 1.64 -3.41 -12.40
N ASP A 498 2.04 -2.74 -11.33
CA ASP A 498 3.41 -2.43 -10.97
C ASP A 498 3.82 -3.24 -9.73
N LEU A 499 4.96 -3.92 -9.79
CA LEU A 499 5.49 -4.72 -8.68
C LEU A 499 5.95 -3.85 -7.49
N THR A 500 6.23 -2.56 -7.72
CA THR A 500 6.62 -1.59 -6.68
C THR A 500 5.47 -0.70 -6.19
N ASP A 501 4.22 -0.93 -6.63
CA ASP A 501 3.04 -0.25 -6.10
C ASP A 501 1.90 -1.25 -5.81
N LYS A 502 1.68 -1.52 -4.53
CA LYS A 502 0.62 -2.41 -4.04
C LYS A 502 -0.79 -1.92 -4.40
N GLN A 503 -1.02 -0.61 -4.56
CA GLN A 503 -2.34 -0.09 -4.96
C GLN A 503 -2.67 -0.39 -6.42
N SER A 504 -1.66 -0.42 -7.30
CA SER A 504 -1.83 -0.91 -8.67
C SER A 504 -2.30 -2.37 -8.70
N PHE A 505 -1.71 -3.24 -7.88
CA PHE A 505 -2.11 -4.65 -7.76
C PHE A 505 -3.52 -4.81 -7.18
N LEU A 506 -3.86 -4.08 -6.11
CA LEU A 506 -5.22 -4.08 -5.55
C LEU A 506 -6.28 -3.57 -6.56
N SER A 507 -5.89 -2.70 -7.49
CA SER A 507 -6.78 -2.20 -8.54
C SER A 507 -7.04 -3.23 -9.65
N VAL A 508 -6.20 -4.27 -9.81
CA VAL A 508 -6.38 -5.33 -10.84
C VAL A 508 -7.76 -5.95 -10.78
N ARG A 509 -8.29 -6.24 -9.59
CA ARG A 509 -9.65 -6.81 -9.44
C ARG A 509 -10.73 -5.91 -10.04
N ARG A 510 -10.61 -4.58 -9.90
CA ARG A 510 -11.55 -3.61 -10.49
C ARG A 510 -11.40 -3.52 -12.01
N TRP A 511 -10.19 -3.70 -12.52
CA TRP A 511 -9.93 -3.78 -13.96
C TRP A 511 -10.55 -5.05 -14.56
N LEU A 512 -10.36 -6.21 -13.93
CA LEU A 512 -10.97 -7.49 -14.35
C LEU A 512 -12.50 -7.37 -14.44
N SER A 513 -13.18 -6.92 -13.38
CA SER A 513 -14.63 -6.74 -13.42
C SER A 513 -15.10 -5.72 -14.48
N SER A 514 -14.27 -4.72 -14.82
CA SER A 514 -14.60 -3.75 -15.89
C SER A 514 -14.40 -4.32 -17.30
N VAL A 515 -13.56 -5.35 -17.45
CA VAL A 515 -13.36 -6.09 -18.71
C VAL A 515 -14.50 -7.10 -18.90
N GLU A 516 -14.84 -7.83 -17.83
CA GLU A 516 -15.97 -8.75 -17.76
C GLU A 516 -17.30 -8.05 -18.09
N GLU A 517 -17.58 -6.89 -17.50
CA GLU A 517 -18.75 -6.05 -17.80
C GLU A 517 -18.82 -5.61 -19.29
N ALA A 518 -17.67 -5.36 -19.92
CA ALA A 518 -17.61 -4.76 -21.25
C ALA A 518 -17.53 -5.77 -22.41
N VAL A 519 -17.05 -7.00 -22.17
CA VAL A 519 -16.80 -8.01 -23.22
C VAL A 519 -17.35 -9.40 -22.86
N GLY A 520 -17.60 -9.68 -21.58
CA GLY A 520 -17.97 -11.00 -21.07
C GLY A 520 -16.82 -12.01 -21.10
N ASP A 521 -17.11 -13.23 -20.62
CA ASP A 521 -16.14 -14.31 -20.37
C ASP A 521 -15.43 -14.90 -21.61
N ARG A 522 -15.59 -14.30 -22.80
CA ARG A 522 -15.12 -14.86 -24.07
C ARG A 522 -13.72 -14.42 -24.49
N VAL A 523 -13.13 -13.43 -23.80
CA VAL A 523 -11.87 -12.82 -24.23
C VAL A 523 -10.73 -13.16 -23.28
N PRO A 524 -9.61 -13.76 -23.77
CA PRO A 524 -8.47 -14.08 -22.93
C PRO A 524 -7.82 -12.82 -22.38
N VAL A 525 -7.47 -12.91 -21.10
CA VAL A 525 -6.84 -11.84 -20.34
C VAL A 525 -5.43 -12.25 -19.93
N LEU A 526 -4.46 -11.40 -20.26
CA LEU A 526 -3.07 -11.50 -19.85
C LEU A 526 -2.80 -10.51 -18.71
N LEU A 527 -2.47 -11.03 -17.53
CA LEU A 527 -2.07 -10.27 -16.35
C LEU A 527 -0.54 -10.06 -16.36
N LEU A 528 -0.09 -8.81 -16.28
CA LEU A 528 1.33 -8.43 -16.27
C LEU A 528 1.72 -7.68 -15.00
N GLY A 529 2.67 -8.23 -14.24
CA GLY A 529 3.37 -7.52 -13.18
C GLY A 529 4.64 -6.87 -13.72
N ASN A 530 4.61 -5.56 -13.97
CA ASN A 530 5.72 -4.81 -14.58
C ASN A 530 6.71 -4.26 -13.53
N LYS A 531 7.84 -3.72 -13.99
CA LYS A 531 8.97 -3.19 -13.21
C LYS A 531 9.74 -4.23 -12.37
N LEU A 532 9.82 -5.48 -12.85
CA LEU A 532 10.61 -6.56 -12.23
C LEU A 532 12.10 -6.20 -12.02
N ASP A 533 12.62 -5.23 -12.76
CA ASP A 533 13.97 -4.68 -12.59
C ASP A 533 14.19 -4.02 -11.21
N ASN A 534 13.13 -3.52 -10.56
CA ASN A 534 13.23 -2.79 -9.29
C ASN A 534 12.85 -3.68 -8.07
N GLU A 535 13.41 -4.89 -8.04
CA GLU A 535 13.11 -5.91 -7.01
C GLU A 535 13.38 -5.44 -5.56
N LYS A 536 14.24 -4.42 -5.37
CA LYS A 536 14.53 -3.81 -4.05
C LYS A 536 13.34 -3.04 -3.46
N GLU A 537 12.48 -2.50 -4.32
CA GLU A 537 11.29 -1.71 -3.95
C GLU A 537 10.00 -2.50 -4.17
N ARG A 538 10.09 -3.85 -4.30
CA ARG A 538 8.93 -4.72 -4.50
C ARG A 538 7.98 -4.67 -3.30
N GLU A 539 6.79 -4.13 -3.52
CA GLU A 539 5.68 -4.17 -2.55
C GLU A 539 4.74 -5.37 -2.74
N VAL A 540 4.78 -6.02 -3.92
CA VAL A 540 3.92 -7.17 -4.26
C VAL A 540 4.70 -8.48 -4.14
N PRO A 541 4.48 -9.29 -3.08
CA PRO A 541 5.12 -10.59 -2.90
C PRO A 541 5.05 -11.50 -4.13
N ARG A 542 6.17 -12.18 -4.42
CA ARG A 542 6.26 -13.20 -5.46
C ARG A 542 5.17 -14.27 -5.26
N GLY A 543 4.57 -14.72 -6.36
CA GLY A 543 3.51 -15.71 -6.36
C GLY A 543 2.09 -15.17 -6.14
N LEU A 544 1.89 -13.96 -5.58
CA LEU A 544 0.53 -13.40 -5.44
C LEU A 544 -0.13 -13.09 -6.79
N GLY A 545 0.64 -12.59 -7.77
CA GLY A 545 0.14 -12.39 -9.14
C GLY A 545 -0.22 -13.70 -9.82
N GLU A 546 0.57 -14.75 -9.59
CA GLU A 546 0.33 -16.09 -10.12
C GLU A 546 -0.88 -16.77 -9.47
N GLN A 547 -1.09 -16.59 -8.16
CA GLN A 547 -2.29 -17.03 -7.45
C GLN A 547 -3.53 -16.31 -7.99
N LEU A 548 -3.49 -14.97 -8.09
CA LEU A 548 -4.60 -14.18 -8.64
C LEU A 548 -4.95 -14.62 -10.07
N ALA A 549 -3.94 -14.94 -10.89
CA ALA A 549 -4.15 -15.45 -12.24
C ALA A 549 -4.79 -16.85 -12.25
N LYS A 550 -4.34 -17.77 -11.40
CA LYS A 550 -4.95 -19.11 -11.26
C LYS A 550 -6.41 -19.03 -10.79
N ASP A 551 -6.69 -18.19 -9.79
CA ASP A 551 -8.04 -17.98 -9.25
C ASP A 551 -9.04 -17.45 -10.28
N ASN A 552 -8.56 -16.74 -11.32
CA ASN A 552 -9.37 -16.09 -12.35
C ASN A 552 -9.12 -16.66 -13.76
N ASN A 553 -8.42 -17.80 -13.88
CA ASN A 553 -8.04 -18.45 -15.14
C ASN A 553 -7.38 -17.52 -16.19
N LEU A 554 -6.41 -16.70 -15.75
CA LEU A 554 -5.69 -15.72 -16.57
C LEU A 554 -4.29 -16.23 -16.97
N ILE A 555 -3.76 -15.74 -18.09
CA ILE A 555 -2.34 -15.89 -18.44
C ILE A 555 -1.53 -14.90 -17.59
N PHE A 556 -0.37 -15.29 -17.04
CA PHE A 556 0.42 -14.42 -16.15
C PHE A 556 1.92 -14.38 -16.48
N TYR A 557 2.49 -13.17 -16.44
CA TYR A 557 3.94 -12.95 -16.47
C TYR A 557 4.35 -11.78 -15.55
N GLU A 558 5.47 -11.94 -14.84
CA GLU A 558 6.25 -10.79 -14.34
C GLU A 558 7.20 -10.32 -15.47
N CYS A 559 7.28 -9.01 -15.70
CA CYS A 559 8.00 -8.42 -16.83
C CYS A 559 8.69 -7.11 -16.45
N SER A 560 9.58 -6.64 -17.32
CA SER A 560 10.28 -5.37 -17.14
C SER A 560 10.40 -4.65 -18.48
N ALA A 561 9.65 -3.57 -18.64
CA ALA A 561 9.78 -2.68 -19.81
C ALA A 561 11.17 -2.00 -19.87
N TYR A 562 11.83 -1.81 -18.72
CA TYR A 562 13.17 -1.26 -18.62
C TYR A 562 14.23 -2.20 -19.23
N SER A 563 14.28 -3.45 -18.79
CA SER A 563 15.26 -4.44 -19.27
C SER A 563 14.85 -5.14 -20.57
N GLY A 564 13.55 -5.18 -20.88
CA GLY A 564 12.98 -6.00 -21.97
C GLY A 564 12.60 -7.43 -21.53
N HIS A 565 12.80 -7.79 -20.26
CA HIS A 565 12.48 -9.12 -19.76
C HIS A 565 10.97 -9.43 -19.87
N ASN A 566 10.66 -10.61 -20.43
CA ASN A 566 9.32 -11.12 -20.73
C ASN A 566 8.40 -10.20 -21.57
N THR A 567 8.91 -9.10 -22.16
CA THR A 567 8.07 -8.17 -22.94
C THR A 567 7.60 -8.78 -24.26
N LYS A 568 8.48 -9.52 -24.95
CA LYS A 568 8.15 -10.19 -26.23
C LYS A 568 7.42 -11.50 -25.99
N GLU A 569 7.92 -12.34 -25.09
CA GLU A 569 7.36 -13.67 -24.79
C GLU A 569 5.88 -13.62 -24.34
N SER A 570 5.52 -12.68 -23.46
CA SER A 570 4.15 -12.58 -22.96
C SER A 570 3.13 -12.22 -24.06
N LEU A 571 3.49 -11.31 -24.98
CA LEU A 571 2.64 -10.96 -26.13
C LEU A 571 2.62 -12.06 -27.19
N LEU A 572 3.73 -12.76 -27.42
CA LEU A 572 3.76 -13.90 -28.32
C LEU A 572 2.90 -15.06 -27.79
N HIS A 573 2.92 -15.35 -26.49
CA HIS A 573 2.04 -16.33 -25.87
C HIS A 573 0.56 -15.94 -26.01
N LEU A 574 0.19 -14.69 -25.73
CA LEU A 574 -1.18 -14.22 -25.97
C LEU A 574 -1.57 -14.34 -27.45
N ALA A 575 -0.68 -14.02 -28.38
CA ALA A 575 -0.94 -14.15 -29.82
C ALA A 575 -1.11 -15.60 -30.29
N ARG A 576 -0.36 -16.56 -29.71
CA ARG A 576 -0.57 -18.01 -29.91
C ARG A 576 -1.95 -18.43 -29.42
N PHE A 577 -2.29 -18.08 -28.19
CA PHE A 577 -3.57 -18.43 -27.59
C PHE A 577 -4.75 -17.88 -28.41
N LEU A 578 -4.66 -16.63 -28.88
CA LEU A 578 -5.67 -16.03 -29.77
C LEU A 578 -5.81 -16.76 -31.12
N LYS A 579 -4.68 -17.18 -31.72
CA LYS A 579 -4.65 -17.98 -32.95
C LYS A 579 -5.35 -19.32 -32.75
N GLU A 580 -5.02 -20.04 -31.68
CA GLU A 580 -5.63 -21.33 -31.32
C GLU A 580 -7.15 -21.23 -31.06
N GLN A 581 -7.59 -20.18 -30.36
CA GLN A 581 -9.02 -19.92 -30.14
C GLN A 581 -9.77 -19.64 -31.45
N GLU A 582 -9.21 -18.82 -32.34
CA GLU A 582 -9.80 -18.57 -33.66
C GLU A 582 -9.86 -19.85 -34.51
N ASP A 583 -8.81 -20.68 -34.47
CA ASP A 583 -8.75 -21.95 -35.21
C ASP A 583 -9.79 -22.95 -34.71
N THR A 584 -9.95 -23.10 -33.40
CA THR A 584 -10.99 -23.95 -32.80
C THR A 584 -12.39 -23.54 -33.27
N VAL A 585 -12.70 -22.24 -33.24
CA VAL A 585 -14.00 -21.70 -33.70
C VAL A 585 -14.21 -21.91 -35.20
N ARG A 586 -13.15 -21.83 -36.00
CA ARG A 586 -13.21 -22.08 -37.46
C ARG A 586 -13.43 -23.56 -37.76
N GLU A 587 -12.79 -24.48 -37.05
CA GLU A 587 -13.00 -25.92 -37.19
C GLU A 587 -14.41 -26.34 -36.81
N ASP A 588 -14.94 -25.88 -35.67
CA ASP A 588 -16.31 -26.13 -35.24
C ASP A 588 -17.34 -25.66 -36.29
N THR A 589 -17.11 -24.49 -36.88
CA THR A 589 -17.99 -23.93 -37.93
C THR A 589 -18.00 -24.78 -39.20
N ILE A 590 -16.89 -25.46 -39.52
CA ILE A 590 -16.77 -26.31 -40.72
C ILE A 590 -17.48 -27.67 -40.52
N GLN A 591 -17.48 -28.23 -39.29
CA GLN A 591 -18.08 -29.54 -39.03
C GLN A 591 -19.61 -29.56 -39.09
N VAL A 592 -20.30 -28.44 -38.87
CA VAL A 592 -21.78 -28.33 -38.97
C VAL A 592 -22.29 -28.49 -40.42
N GLY A 593 -21.40 -28.47 -41.42
CA GLY A 593 -21.74 -28.53 -42.86
C GLY A 593 -22.02 -29.91 -43.46
N HIS A 594 -22.05 -31.01 -42.69
CA HIS A 594 -22.33 -32.35 -43.23
C HIS A 594 -23.85 -32.66 -43.28
N PRO A 595 -24.47 -32.83 -44.46
CA PRO A 595 -25.91 -33.06 -44.55
C PRO A 595 -26.29 -34.46 -44.03
N ALA A 596 -27.19 -34.50 -43.05
CA ALA A 596 -27.76 -35.74 -42.54
C ALA A 596 -28.40 -36.56 -43.67
N LYS A 597 -28.01 -37.84 -43.79
CA LYS A 597 -28.49 -38.77 -44.83
C LYS A 597 -30.02 -38.86 -44.78
N LYS A 598 -30.69 -38.43 -45.85
CA LYS A 598 -32.14 -38.65 -46.04
C LYS A 598 -32.43 -40.16 -45.97
N LYS A 599 -33.26 -40.57 -45.01
CA LYS A 599 -33.86 -41.91 -45.03
C LYS A 599 -34.88 -41.97 -46.16
N SER A 600 -34.67 -42.88 -47.10
CA SER A 600 -35.72 -43.31 -48.04
C SER A 600 -36.84 -43.99 -47.26
N CYS A 601 -38.09 -43.69 -47.60
CA CYS A 601 -39.24 -44.44 -47.11
C CYS A 601 -40.30 -44.56 -48.23
N CYS A 602 -40.27 -45.69 -48.93
CA CYS A 602 -41.37 -46.26 -49.69
C CYS A 602 -41.39 -47.76 -49.37
N GLY A 603 -42.56 -48.32 -49.10
CA GLY A 603 -42.77 -49.69 -48.64
C GLY A 603 -44.05 -49.78 -47.83
#